data_AF-A0A1P8BC44-F1
#
_entry.id   AF-A0A1P8BC44-F1
#
_cell.length_a   1.000
_cell.length_b   1.000
_cell.length_c   1.000
_cell.angle_alpha   90.00
_cell.angle_beta   90.00
_cell.angle_gamma   90.00
#
_symmetry.space_group_name_H-M   'P 1'
#
loop_
_entity.id
_entity.type
_entity.pdbx_description
1 polymer ?
#
loop_
_entity_poly.entity_id
_entity_poly.type
_entity_poly.pdbx_seq_one_letter_code
_entity_poly.pdbx_strand_id
1 'polypeptide(L)'
;MNSKIKRSILLIFGWWMFFILGFFSKGNPGLGKFKEYQEWDSWTAKFSGGANIPFLMLQLPQIILNTQNLLAGNNTALSAVPWLGMLTGLLGNLSLLSYFAKKREKEAAVVQTLGVVSTHIVLAQLTMAEAMPIQYFVATSAVVTIGLIVNCLYYFGKLSKTVWQLWEDVITIGGLSVLPQIMWSTFVPLVPNSILPGTTAFGIAVAAIIMARTGKLSEKGVRFVGSLSGWTATLMFMWMPVSQMWTNFLNPDNIKGLSSITMLLSMMGNGLMIPRALFIRDLMWLTGSLWATLFYGYGNILCLYLVNCTSQSFFVAATIGLISWIGLALWRDAVAYGHNSPFRSLKELVFGP
;
A
#
# COMPACT_ATOMS: atom_id res chain seq x y z
N MET A 1 25.60 0.17 21.10
CA MET A 1 24.33 -0.35 20.53
C MET A 1 23.80 -1.46 21.42
N ASN A 2 22.61 -1.29 21.99
CA ASN A 2 22.10 -2.06 23.14
C ASN A 2 21.84 -3.55 22.79
N SER A 3 22.35 -4.49 23.60
CA SER A 3 22.28 -5.94 23.38
C SER A 3 20.85 -6.50 23.29
N LYS A 4 19.88 -5.76 23.84
CA LYS A 4 18.44 -6.06 23.74
C LYS A 4 17.88 -5.94 22.31
N ILE A 5 18.42 -5.04 21.49
CA ILE A 5 17.97 -4.84 20.10
C ILE A 5 18.46 -5.98 19.21
N LYS A 6 19.72 -6.42 19.38
CA LYS A 6 20.26 -7.61 18.70
C LYS A 6 19.48 -8.88 19.04
N ARG A 7 19.10 -9.07 20.31
CA ARG A 7 18.26 -10.21 20.74
C ARG A 7 16.86 -10.17 20.14
N SER A 8 16.25 -8.99 20.04
CA SER A 8 14.91 -8.83 19.46
C SER A 8 14.90 -9.14 17.96
N ILE A 9 15.93 -8.70 17.24
CA ILE A 9 16.11 -9.04 15.81
C ILE A 9 16.37 -10.55 15.64
N LEU A 10 17.22 -11.17 16.46
CA LEU A 10 17.45 -12.63 16.39
C LEU A 10 16.21 -13.45 16.76
N LEU A 11 15.37 -12.98 17.69
CA LEU A 11 14.12 -13.65 18.07
C LEU A 11 13.07 -13.58 16.95
N ILE A 12 13.00 -12.44 16.24
CA ILE A 12 12.17 -12.30 15.04
C ILE A 12 12.65 -13.27 13.96
N PHE A 13 13.96 -13.33 13.68
CA PHE A 13 14.52 -14.28 12.70
C PHE A 13 14.40 -15.76 13.13
N GLY A 14 14.53 -16.06 14.44
CA GLY A 14 14.44 -17.42 14.98
C GLY A 14 13.03 -18.02 14.92
N TRP A 15 11.99 -17.20 15.13
CA TRP A 15 10.59 -17.61 14.91
C TRP A 15 10.30 -17.89 13.43
N TRP A 16 10.90 -17.12 12.52
CA TRP A 16 10.75 -17.31 11.08
C TRP A 16 11.42 -18.61 10.58
N MET A 17 12.58 -18.99 11.14
CA MET A 17 13.29 -20.20 10.72
C MET A 17 12.64 -21.50 11.22
N PHE A 18 12.01 -21.48 12.41
CA PHE A 18 11.25 -22.62 12.95
C PHE A 18 9.98 -22.92 12.13
N PHE A 19 9.38 -21.90 11.50
CA PHE A 19 8.24 -22.05 10.60
C PHE A 19 8.59 -22.73 9.27
N ILE A 20 9.85 -22.65 8.84
CA ILE A 20 10.33 -23.15 7.53
C ILE A 20 10.55 -24.67 7.55
N LEU A 21 10.86 -25.27 8.71
CA LEU A 21 11.27 -26.68 8.81
C LEU A 21 10.14 -27.68 9.14
N GLY A 22 8.92 -27.20 9.44
CA GLY A 22 7.83 -28.05 9.95
C GLY A 22 6.96 -28.79 8.94
N PHE A 23 7.19 -28.68 7.62
CA PHE A 23 6.26 -29.21 6.61
C PHE A 23 6.95 -30.15 5.61
N PHE A 24 7.23 -31.37 6.06
CA PHE A 24 7.33 -32.54 5.18
C PHE A 24 6.20 -33.50 5.52
N SER A 25 5.20 -33.61 4.66
CA SER A 25 4.22 -34.69 4.71
C SER A 25 4.04 -35.27 3.31
N LYS A 26 4.46 -36.52 3.13
CA LYS A 26 4.14 -37.32 1.95
C LYS A 26 2.66 -37.70 2.04
N GLY A 27 1.84 -37.11 1.17
CA GLY A 27 0.41 -37.39 1.04
C GLY A 27 0.02 -37.83 -0.37
N ASN A 28 -1.07 -38.59 -0.46
CA ASN A 28 -1.69 -39.11 -1.69
C ASN A 28 -1.93 -38.00 -2.75
N PRO A 29 -1.46 -38.14 -4.01
CA PRO A 29 -1.30 -37.02 -4.96
C PRO A 29 -2.57 -36.22 -5.32
N GLY A 30 -3.77 -36.79 -5.20
CA GLY A 30 -5.04 -36.07 -5.44
C GLY A 30 -5.55 -35.29 -4.22
N LEU A 31 -5.46 -35.89 -3.03
CA LEU A 31 -5.88 -35.26 -1.76
C LEU A 31 -4.84 -34.23 -1.28
N GLY A 32 -3.56 -34.48 -1.58
CA GLY A 32 -2.43 -33.62 -1.23
C GLY A 32 -2.52 -32.25 -1.91
N LYS A 33 -2.84 -32.20 -3.21
CA LYS A 33 -2.95 -30.93 -3.96
C LYS A 33 -4.09 -30.04 -3.45
N PHE A 34 -5.25 -30.62 -3.14
CA PHE A 34 -6.38 -29.86 -2.59
C PHE A 34 -6.05 -29.28 -1.20
N LYS A 35 -5.37 -30.08 -0.37
CA LYS A 35 -4.90 -29.65 0.95
C LYS A 35 -3.84 -28.54 0.86
N GLU A 36 -2.84 -28.70 0.00
CA GLU A 36 -1.79 -27.69 -0.24
C GLU A 36 -2.39 -26.36 -0.72
N TYR A 37 -3.39 -26.40 -1.61
CA TYR A 37 -4.11 -25.23 -2.07
C TYR A 37 -4.83 -24.51 -0.91
N GLN A 38 -5.63 -25.23 -0.12
CA GLN A 38 -6.37 -24.66 1.01
C GLN A 38 -5.45 -24.14 2.12
N GLU A 39 -4.37 -24.85 2.42
CA GLU A 39 -3.38 -24.40 3.39
C GLU A 39 -2.71 -23.10 2.92
N TRP A 40 -2.30 -23.03 1.66
CA TRP A 40 -1.69 -21.84 1.10
C TRP A 40 -2.66 -20.66 1.03
N ASP A 41 -3.91 -20.88 0.63
CA ASP A 41 -5.00 -19.88 0.70
C ASP A 41 -5.09 -19.26 2.10
N SER A 42 -5.17 -20.11 3.14
CA SER A 42 -5.22 -19.68 4.54
C SER A 42 -3.97 -18.90 4.97
N TRP A 43 -2.78 -19.40 4.62
CA TRP A 43 -1.52 -18.75 4.97
C TRP A 43 -1.35 -17.40 4.30
N THR A 44 -1.67 -17.29 3.00
CA THR A 44 -1.56 -16.01 2.28
C THR A 44 -2.50 -14.96 2.86
N ALA A 45 -3.72 -15.33 3.26
CA ALA A 45 -4.63 -14.43 3.96
C ALA A 45 -4.03 -13.96 5.30
N LYS A 46 -3.48 -14.89 6.10
CA LYS A 46 -2.82 -14.55 7.38
C LYS A 46 -1.60 -13.64 7.19
N PHE A 47 -0.80 -13.83 6.14
CA PHE A 47 0.31 -12.92 5.84
C PHE A 47 -0.20 -11.51 5.53
N SER A 48 -1.24 -11.40 4.68
CA SER A 48 -1.87 -10.11 4.40
C SER A 48 -2.41 -9.44 5.68
N GLY A 49 -3.04 -10.20 6.58
CA GLY A 49 -3.52 -9.66 7.86
C GLY A 49 -2.36 -9.28 8.80
N GLY A 50 -1.29 -10.08 8.80
CA GLY A 50 -0.07 -9.86 9.56
C GLY A 50 0.69 -8.60 9.13
N ALA A 51 0.47 -8.08 7.92
CA ALA A 51 1.02 -6.81 7.46
C ALA A 51 0.62 -5.62 8.34
N ASN A 52 -0.49 -5.72 9.09
CA ASN A 52 -0.86 -4.71 10.09
C ASN A 52 0.23 -4.47 11.13
N ILE A 53 0.99 -5.49 11.52
CA ILE A 53 2.03 -5.36 12.56
C ILE A 53 3.13 -4.37 12.11
N PRO A 54 3.83 -4.59 10.98
CA PRO A 54 4.84 -3.64 10.54
C PRO A 54 4.26 -2.26 10.20
N PHE A 55 3.04 -2.17 9.64
CA PHE A 55 2.41 -0.87 9.37
C PHE A 55 2.06 -0.10 10.64
N LEU A 56 1.55 -0.78 11.68
CA LEU A 56 1.34 -0.18 13.00
C LEU A 56 2.65 0.32 13.61
N MET A 57 3.71 -0.49 13.55
CA MET A 57 5.03 -0.11 14.05
C MET A 57 5.65 1.06 13.29
N LEU A 58 5.26 1.25 12.03
CA LEU A 58 5.66 2.40 11.22
C LEU A 58 4.86 3.66 11.58
N GLN A 59 3.56 3.53 11.84
CA GLN A 59 2.66 4.67 11.99
C GLN A 59 2.52 5.18 13.43
N LEU A 60 2.54 4.29 14.43
CA LEU A 60 2.39 4.65 15.84
C LEU A 60 3.48 5.64 16.34
N PRO A 61 4.77 5.47 15.99
CA PRO A 61 5.80 6.42 16.42
C PRO A 61 5.50 7.85 15.98
N GLN A 62 5.00 8.05 14.75
CA GLN A 62 4.63 9.38 14.25
C GLN A 62 3.47 9.97 15.05
N ILE A 63 2.42 9.17 15.31
CA ILE A 63 1.25 9.61 16.08
C ILE A 63 1.65 10.01 17.50
N ILE A 64 2.51 9.21 18.16
CA ILE A 64 2.99 9.48 19.51
C ILE A 64 3.83 10.75 19.53
N LEU A 65 4.80 10.88 18.61
CA LEU A 65 5.69 12.03 18.53
C LEU A 65 4.93 13.34 18.25
N ASN A 66 3.94 13.30 17.34
CA ASN A 66 3.08 14.44 17.08
C ASN A 66 2.27 14.84 18.32
N THR A 67 1.75 13.86 19.06
CA THR A 67 1.01 14.11 20.31
C THR A 67 1.92 14.78 21.34
N GLN A 68 3.15 14.29 21.52
CA GLN A 68 4.12 14.88 22.45
C GLN A 68 4.47 16.32 22.06
N ASN A 69 4.70 16.59 20.77
CA ASN A 69 4.99 17.94 20.29
C ASN A 69 3.80 18.89 20.49
N LEU A 70 2.56 18.45 20.22
CA LEU A 70 1.35 19.24 20.48
C LEU A 70 1.19 19.57 21.97
N LEU A 71 1.38 18.58 22.85
CA LEU A 71 1.31 18.79 24.31
C LEU A 71 2.40 19.74 24.82
N ALA A 72 3.57 19.76 24.16
CA ALA A 72 4.67 20.67 24.47
C ALA A 72 4.54 22.05 23.81
N GLY A 73 3.50 22.30 22.99
CA GLY A 73 3.33 23.54 22.22
C GLY A 73 4.33 23.70 21.07
N ASN A 74 5.03 22.64 20.66
CA ASN A 74 6.03 22.66 19.58
C ASN A 74 5.39 22.44 18.20
N ASN A 75 4.56 23.39 17.77
CA ASN A 75 3.83 23.31 16.49
C ASN A 75 4.76 23.34 15.26
N THR A 76 5.94 23.95 15.40
CA THR A 76 6.96 24.02 14.34
C THR A 76 7.40 22.63 13.87
N ALA A 77 7.51 21.66 14.78
CA ALA A 77 7.88 20.29 14.43
C ALA A 77 6.84 19.61 13.52
N LEU A 78 5.55 19.92 13.70
CA LEU A 78 4.48 19.36 12.87
C LEU A 78 4.38 20.03 11.50
N SER A 79 4.82 21.28 11.39
CA SER A 79 4.88 22.00 10.11
C SER A 79 5.85 21.38 9.11
N ALA A 80 6.81 20.59 9.58
CA ALA A 80 7.74 19.84 8.74
C ALA A 80 7.13 18.56 8.11
N VAL A 81 5.97 18.11 8.60
CA VAL A 81 5.31 16.92 8.07
C VAL A 81 4.49 17.29 6.83
N PRO A 82 4.75 16.70 5.65
CA PRO A 82 4.10 17.10 4.40
C PRO A 82 2.64 16.61 4.36
N TRP A 83 1.70 17.45 4.78
CA TRP A 83 0.28 17.09 4.87
C TRP A 83 -0.33 16.65 3.52
N LEU A 84 0.13 17.19 2.39
CA LEU A 84 -0.29 16.77 1.04
C LEU A 84 0.10 15.31 0.74
N GLY A 85 1.29 14.90 1.17
CA GLY A 85 1.74 13.51 1.05
C GLY A 85 0.91 12.57 1.92
N MET A 86 0.60 12.99 3.14
CA MET A 86 -0.28 12.25 4.05
C MET A 86 -1.71 12.13 3.49
N LEU A 87 -2.26 13.21 2.93
CA LEU A 87 -3.57 13.20 2.28
C LEU A 87 -3.60 12.23 1.10
N THR A 88 -2.56 12.23 0.27
CA THR A 88 -2.42 11.29 -0.84
C THR A 88 -2.44 9.84 -0.37
N GLY A 89 -1.64 9.52 0.66
CA GLY A 89 -1.61 8.18 1.25
C GLY A 89 -2.96 7.75 1.81
N LEU A 90 -3.66 8.67 2.49
CA LEU A 90 -5.01 8.43 3.01
C LEU A 90 -6.02 8.12 1.89
N LEU A 91 -6.03 8.92 0.82
CA LEU A 91 -6.93 8.71 -0.33
C LEU A 91 -6.59 7.40 -1.06
N GLY A 92 -5.31 7.07 -1.18
CA GLY A 92 -4.84 5.79 -1.72
C GLY A 92 -5.36 4.61 -0.89
N ASN A 93 -5.19 4.65 0.43
CA ASN A 93 -5.71 3.63 1.35
C ASN A 93 -7.24 3.51 1.27
N LEU A 94 -7.98 4.63 1.18
CA LEU A 94 -9.45 4.59 1.06
C LEU A 94 -9.92 3.99 -0.27
N SER A 95 -9.18 4.26 -1.34
CA SER A 95 -9.47 3.70 -2.67
C SER A 95 -9.14 2.20 -2.71
N LEU A 96 -8.01 1.79 -2.11
CA LEU A 96 -7.67 0.37 -1.94
C LEU A 96 -8.63 -0.37 -1.01
N LEU A 97 -9.14 0.28 0.04
CA LEU A 97 -10.21 -0.26 0.88
C LEU A 97 -11.43 -0.58 0.02
N SER A 98 -11.81 0.32 -0.89
CA SER A 98 -12.92 0.10 -1.81
C SER A 98 -12.67 -1.06 -2.77
N TYR A 99 -11.44 -1.16 -3.26
CA TYR A 99 -11.01 -2.27 -4.10
C TYR A 99 -11.11 -3.62 -3.38
N PHE A 100 -10.54 -3.75 -2.18
CA PHE A 100 -10.54 -5.01 -1.44
C PHE A 100 -11.91 -5.35 -0.86
N ALA A 101 -12.72 -4.35 -0.52
CA ALA A 101 -14.11 -4.56 -0.12
C ALA A 101 -14.92 -5.20 -1.26
N LYS A 102 -14.71 -4.73 -2.51
CA LYS A 102 -15.31 -5.32 -3.71
C LYS A 102 -14.89 -6.77 -3.95
N LYS A 103 -13.63 -7.08 -3.69
CA LYS A 103 -13.07 -8.43 -3.85
C LYS A 103 -13.33 -9.36 -2.67
N ARG A 104 -13.96 -8.87 -1.59
CA ARG A 104 -14.19 -9.61 -0.34
C ARG A 104 -12.90 -10.04 0.37
N GLU A 105 -11.79 -9.35 0.12
CA GLU A 105 -10.49 -9.62 0.75
C GLU A 105 -10.43 -8.96 2.13
N LYS A 106 -10.91 -9.67 3.16
CA LYS A 106 -11.06 -9.17 4.53
C LYS A 106 -9.76 -8.59 5.09
N GLU A 107 -8.70 -9.38 5.06
CA GLU A 107 -7.45 -9.05 5.73
C GLU A 107 -6.78 -7.82 5.09
N ALA A 108 -6.83 -7.72 3.76
CA ALA A 108 -6.38 -6.53 3.05
C ALA A 108 -7.25 -5.31 3.34
N ALA A 109 -8.58 -5.45 3.37
CA ALA A 109 -9.48 -4.37 3.73
C ALA A 109 -9.22 -3.83 5.15
N VAL A 110 -8.89 -4.71 6.10
CA VAL A 110 -8.49 -4.30 7.46
C VAL A 110 -7.20 -3.49 7.43
N VAL A 111 -6.18 -3.93 6.68
CA VAL A 111 -4.92 -3.18 6.50
C VAL A 111 -5.18 -1.78 5.94
N GLN A 112 -6.03 -1.67 4.92
CA GLN A 112 -6.36 -0.37 4.34
C GLN A 112 -7.16 0.52 5.31
N THR A 113 -8.06 -0.08 6.08
CA THR A 113 -8.81 0.64 7.13
C THR A 113 -7.87 1.20 8.19
N LEU A 114 -6.89 0.41 8.64
CA LEU A 114 -5.84 0.86 9.54
C LEU A 114 -5.11 2.06 8.96
N GLY A 115 -4.69 1.97 7.69
CA GLY A 115 -4.01 3.04 6.97
C GLY A 115 -4.84 4.33 6.89
N VAL A 116 -6.13 4.23 6.58
CA VAL A 116 -7.06 5.37 6.55
C VAL A 116 -7.17 6.02 7.94
N VAL A 117 -7.49 5.25 8.97
CA VAL A 117 -7.74 5.77 10.32
C VAL A 117 -6.47 6.41 10.90
N SER A 118 -5.35 5.71 10.80
CA SER A 118 -4.10 6.18 11.39
C SER A 118 -3.51 7.41 10.68
N THR A 119 -3.65 7.50 9.35
CA THR A 119 -3.26 8.70 8.60
C THR A 119 -4.21 9.86 8.89
N HIS A 120 -5.51 9.59 9.05
CA HIS A 120 -6.49 10.61 9.42
C HIS A 120 -6.20 11.22 10.79
N ILE A 121 -5.79 10.41 11.78
CA ILE A 121 -5.31 10.90 13.08
C ILE A 121 -4.12 11.85 12.90
N VAL A 122 -3.15 11.50 12.05
CA VAL A 122 -2.02 12.40 11.79
C VAL A 122 -2.48 13.71 11.15
N LEU A 123 -3.36 13.68 10.15
CA LEU A 123 -3.89 14.91 9.54
C LEU A 123 -4.64 15.79 10.56
N ALA A 124 -5.35 15.19 11.52
CA ALA A 124 -5.97 15.92 12.61
C ALA A 124 -4.91 16.64 13.47
N GLN A 125 -3.84 15.94 13.83
CA GLN A 125 -2.71 16.53 14.58
C GLN A 125 -2.04 17.68 13.80
N LEU A 126 -1.85 17.52 12.48
CA LEU A 126 -1.29 18.58 11.62
C LEU A 126 -2.22 19.79 11.54
N THR A 127 -3.54 19.58 11.54
CA THR A 127 -4.53 20.66 11.56
C THR A 127 -4.51 21.39 12.91
N MET A 128 -4.39 20.68 14.02
CA MET A 128 -4.27 21.26 15.37
C MET A 128 -3.00 22.11 15.53
N ALA A 129 -1.93 21.78 14.81
CA ALA A 129 -0.69 22.57 14.75
C ALA A 129 -0.69 23.64 13.64
N GLU A 130 -1.83 23.89 12.99
CA GLU A 130 -1.99 24.86 11.90
C GLU A 130 -1.17 24.55 10.63
N ALA A 131 -0.56 23.36 10.53
CA ALA A 131 0.23 22.92 9.38
C ALA A 131 -0.65 22.53 8.19
N MET A 132 -1.85 21.98 8.45
CA MET A 132 -2.85 21.69 7.43
C MET A 132 -4.01 22.69 7.54
N PRO A 133 -4.42 23.37 6.45
CA PRO A 133 -5.57 24.28 6.51
C PRO A 133 -6.87 23.53 6.82
N ILE A 134 -7.65 24.06 7.77
CA ILE A 134 -8.86 23.42 8.31
C ILE A 134 -9.91 23.06 7.23
N GLN A 135 -10.03 23.87 6.17
CA GLN A 135 -10.97 23.63 5.07
C GLN A 135 -10.71 22.28 4.38
N TYR A 136 -9.43 21.97 4.13
CA TYR A 136 -9.05 20.69 3.54
C TYR A 136 -9.33 19.55 4.52
N PHE A 137 -9.04 19.75 5.81
CA PHE A 137 -9.24 18.70 6.81
C PHE A 137 -10.73 18.34 6.97
N VAL A 138 -11.62 19.33 7.00
CA VAL A 138 -13.08 19.10 7.05
C VAL A 138 -13.56 18.33 5.82
N ALA A 139 -13.13 18.72 4.62
CA ALA A 139 -13.48 18.02 3.39
C ALA A 139 -12.95 16.57 3.40
N THR A 140 -11.70 16.36 3.81
CA THR A 140 -11.11 15.01 3.97
C THR A 140 -11.88 14.18 4.99
N SER A 141 -12.26 14.76 6.13
CA SER A 141 -13.01 14.06 7.18
C SER A 141 -14.37 13.57 6.69
N ALA A 142 -15.07 14.38 5.90
CA ALA A 142 -16.34 13.98 5.27
C ALA A 142 -16.14 12.80 4.32
N VAL A 143 -15.15 12.86 3.42
CA VAL A 143 -14.84 11.78 2.47
C VAL A 143 -14.43 10.49 3.18
N VAL A 144 -13.59 10.57 4.22
CA VAL A 144 -13.17 9.41 5.03
C VAL A 144 -14.36 8.78 5.72
N THR A 145 -15.20 9.58 6.37
CA THR A 145 -16.36 9.07 7.12
C THR A 145 -17.34 8.37 6.17
N ILE A 146 -17.70 9.02 5.07
CA ILE A 146 -18.57 8.44 4.04
C ILE A 146 -17.94 7.16 3.49
N GLY A 147 -16.65 7.20 3.14
CA GLY A 147 -15.97 6.06 2.55
C GLY A 147 -15.85 4.87 3.48
N LEU A 148 -15.56 5.07 4.76
CA LEU A 148 -15.53 3.98 5.74
C LEU A 148 -16.91 3.34 5.91
N ILE A 149 -17.97 4.15 6.00
CA ILE A 149 -19.36 3.66 6.13
C ILE A 149 -19.78 2.88 4.87
N VAL A 150 -19.61 3.48 3.70
CA VAL A 150 -20.02 2.88 2.42
C VAL A 150 -19.29 1.56 2.17
N ASN A 151 -17.97 1.52 2.40
CA ASN A 151 -17.19 0.30 2.26
C ASN A 151 -17.60 -0.79 3.25
N CYS A 152 -17.85 -0.43 4.51
CA CYS A 152 -18.34 -1.35 5.52
C CYS A 152 -19.71 -1.94 5.12
N LEU A 153 -20.68 -1.09 4.78
CA LEU A 153 -22.02 -1.53 4.38
C LEU A 153 -21.99 -2.41 3.14
N TYR A 154 -21.18 -2.05 2.13
CA TYR A 154 -21.01 -2.86 0.94
C TYR A 154 -20.33 -4.20 1.25
N TYR A 155 -19.30 -4.20 2.10
CA TYR A 155 -18.61 -5.42 2.55
C TYR A 155 -19.54 -6.41 3.28
N PHE A 156 -20.55 -5.93 4.00
CA PHE A 156 -21.55 -6.77 4.64
C PHE A 156 -22.80 -7.05 3.78
N GLY A 157 -22.79 -6.63 2.51
CA GLY A 157 -23.92 -6.87 1.59
C GLY A 157 -25.18 -6.03 1.91
N LYS A 158 -25.04 -4.98 2.71
CA LYS A 158 -26.13 -4.09 3.14
C LYS A 158 -26.34 -2.89 2.22
N LEU A 159 -25.56 -2.77 1.15
CA LEU A 159 -25.60 -1.64 0.22
C LEU A 159 -26.03 -2.11 -1.18
N SER A 160 -26.88 -1.32 -1.84
CA SER A 160 -27.31 -1.63 -3.19
C SER A 160 -26.17 -1.45 -4.20
N LYS A 161 -26.23 -2.18 -5.32
CA LYS A 161 -25.24 -2.07 -6.41
C LYS A 161 -25.20 -0.66 -7.00
N THR A 162 -26.34 0.03 -7.07
CA THR A 162 -26.44 1.39 -7.59
C THR A 162 -25.70 2.40 -6.73
N VAL A 163 -25.86 2.32 -5.40
CA VAL A 163 -25.17 3.23 -4.48
C VAL A 163 -23.66 2.93 -4.47
N TRP A 164 -23.28 1.65 -4.55
CA TRP A 164 -21.89 1.26 -4.71
C TRP A 164 -21.28 1.80 -6.01
N GLN A 165 -21.99 1.69 -7.12
CA GLN A 165 -21.55 2.17 -8.42
C GLN A 165 -21.32 3.69 -8.41
N LEU A 166 -22.18 4.45 -7.72
CA LEU A 166 -21.99 5.89 -7.52
C LEU A 166 -20.73 6.18 -6.69
N TRP A 167 -20.49 5.41 -5.63
CA TRP A 167 -19.27 5.52 -4.83
C TRP A 167 -18.00 5.21 -5.67
N GLU A 168 -18.04 4.16 -6.50
CA GLU A 168 -16.95 3.84 -7.41
C GLU A 168 -16.69 4.97 -8.40
N ASP A 169 -17.74 5.64 -8.90
CA ASP A 169 -17.59 6.79 -9.79
C ASP A 169 -16.90 7.96 -9.10
N VAL A 170 -17.30 8.28 -7.86
CA VAL A 170 -16.67 9.33 -7.05
C VAL A 170 -15.20 9.03 -6.80
N ILE A 171 -14.87 7.81 -6.38
CA ILE A 171 -13.47 7.40 -6.16
C ILE A 171 -12.66 7.42 -7.45
N THR A 172 -13.26 7.02 -8.58
CA THR A 172 -12.59 7.04 -9.89
C THR A 172 -12.27 8.47 -10.31
N ILE A 173 -13.23 9.40 -10.23
CA ILE A 173 -13.01 10.82 -10.54
C ILE A 173 -11.96 11.39 -9.60
N GLY A 174 -12.09 11.15 -8.30
CA GLY A 174 -11.14 11.63 -7.29
C GLY A 174 -9.72 11.15 -7.59
N GLY A 175 -9.53 9.84 -7.77
CA GLY A 175 -8.23 9.23 -8.05
C GLY A 175 -7.61 9.74 -9.35
N LEU A 176 -8.38 9.80 -10.44
CA LEU A 176 -7.91 10.29 -11.73
C LEU A 176 -7.57 11.79 -11.73
N SER A 177 -8.21 12.58 -10.88
CA SER A 177 -7.92 14.03 -10.76
C SER A 177 -6.70 14.28 -9.88
N VAL A 178 -6.62 13.56 -8.76
CA VAL A 178 -5.60 13.77 -7.73
C VAL A 178 -4.24 13.22 -8.18
N LEU A 179 -4.20 12.07 -8.85
CA LEU A 179 -2.94 11.45 -9.28
C LEU A 179 -2.10 12.38 -10.21
N PRO A 180 -2.62 12.89 -11.33
CA PRO A 180 -1.87 13.82 -12.18
C PRO A 180 -1.46 15.10 -11.46
N GLN A 181 -2.31 15.59 -10.54
CA GLN A 181 -1.99 16.78 -9.75
C GLN A 181 -0.80 16.54 -8.81
N ILE A 182 -0.75 15.40 -8.13
CA ILE A 182 0.38 15.05 -7.26
C ILE A 182 1.64 14.84 -8.08
N MET A 183 1.53 14.14 -9.22
CA MET A 183 2.65 13.92 -10.13
C MET A 183 3.28 15.25 -10.55
N TRP A 184 2.45 16.21 -10.97
CA TRP A 184 2.90 17.55 -11.32
C TRP A 184 3.51 18.29 -10.13
N SER A 185 2.83 18.28 -8.99
CA SER A 185 3.26 19.00 -7.78
C SER A 185 4.58 18.48 -7.22
N THR A 186 4.92 17.21 -7.47
CA THR A 186 6.20 16.60 -7.06
C THR A 186 7.41 17.31 -7.69
N PHE A 187 7.25 17.86 -8.89
CA PHE A 187 8.33 18.50 -9.63
C PHE A 187 8.39 20.02 -9.42
N VAL A 188 7.53 20.61 -8.60
CA VAL A 188 7.61 22.04 -8.27
C VAL A 188 8.87 22.30 -7.41
N PRO A 189 9.66 23.35 -7.69
CA PRO A 189 9.42 24.47 -8.62
C PRO A 189 10.02 24.31 -10.02
N LEU A 190 10.53 23.13 -10.40
CA LEU A 190 11.06 22.89 -11.76
C LEU A 190 9.97 22.97 -12.83
N VAL A 191 8.72 22.68 -12.43
CA VAL A 191 7.52 22.98 -13.21
C VAL A 191 6.71 24.11 -12.56
N PRO A 192 5.93 24.88 -13.32
CA PRO A 192 5.07 25.92 -12.78
C PRO A 192 4.08 25.36 -11.76
N ASN A 193 3.86 26.09 -10.66
CA ASN A 193 2.77 25.77 -9.75
C ASN A 193 1.43 25.96 -10.50
N SER A 194 0.70 24.86 -10.70
CA SER A 194 -0.53 24.84 -11.49
C SER A 194 -1.46 23.74 -11.02
N ILE A 195 -2.76 24.04 -10.99
CA ILE A 195 -3.84 23.08 -10.75
C ILE A 195 -4.35 22.43 -12.05
N LEU A 196 -3.83 22.87 -13.20
CA LEU A 196 -4.31 22.50 -14.52
C LEU A 196 -4.28 20.98 -14.78
N PRO A 197 -3.24 20.21 -14.38
CA PRO A 197 -3.22 18.77 -14.59
C PRO A 197 -4.39 18.07 -13.89
N GLY A 198 -4.66 18.44 -12.64
CA GLY A 198 -5.77 17.87 -11.88
C GLY A 198 -7.13 18.25 -12.44
N THR A 199 -7.34 19.53 -12.77
CA THR A 199 -8.63 20.00 -13.32
C THR A 199 -8.92 19.43 -14.70
N THR A 200 -7.89 19.26 -15.53
CA THR A 200 -8.03 18.65 -16.87
C THR A 200 -8.39 17.18 -16.74
N ALA A 201 -7.68 16.45 -15.87
CA ALA A 201 -7.97 15.04 -15.62
C ALA A 201 -9.35 14.83 -15.00
N PHE A 202 -9.80 15.74 -14.12
CA PHE A 202 -11.16 15.76 -13.58
C PHE A 202 -12.21 15.85 -14.70
N GLY A 203 -12.07 16.81 -15.62
CA GLY A 203 -12.99 16.96 -16.74
C GLY A 203 -13.07 15.71 -17.62
N ILE A 204 -11.91 15.10 -17.91
CA ILE A 204 -11.83 13.85 -18.69
C ILE A 204 -12.49 12.68 -17.93
N ALA A 205 -12.23 12.54 -16.63
CA ALA A 205 -12.79 11.48 -15.81
C ALA A 205 -14.32 11.57 -15.74
N VAL A 206 -14.86 12.77 -15.51
CA VAL A 206 -16.30 13.03 -15.50
C VAL A 206 -16.92 12.68 -16.86
N ALA A 207 -16.31 13.14 -17.96
CA ALA A 207 -16.79 12.83 -19.30
C ALA A 207 -16.78 11.31 -19.57
N ALA A 208 -15.70 10.61 -19.20
CA ALA A 208 -15.58 9.16 -19.38
C ALA A 208 -16.66 8.39 -18.60
N ILE A 209 -16.95 8.78 -17.37
CA ILE A 209 -18.01 8.16 -16.57
C ILE A 209 -19.39 8.45 -17.16
N ILE A 210 -19.68 9.69 -17.55
CA ILE A 210 -20.96 10.03 -18.19
C ILE A 210 -21.16 9.17 -19.45
N MET A 211 -20.12 9.02 -20.28
CA MET A 211 -20.19 8.15 -21.47
C MET A 211 -20.41 6.68 -21.10
N ALA A 212 -19.76 6.19 -20.04
CA ALA A 212 -19.95 4.82 -19.55
C ALA A 212 -21.38 4.58 -19.03
N ARG A 213 -21.98 5.56 -18.37
CA ARG A 213 -23.32 5.47 -17.77
C ARG A 213 -24.45 5.69 -18.77
N THR A 214 -24.20 6.48 -19.83
CA THR A 214 -25.18 6.74 -20.90
C THR A 214 -25.14 5.72 -22.04
N GLY A 215 -24.35 4.65 -21.90
CA GLY A 215 -24.25 3.60 -22.91
C GLY A 215 -23.50 4.02 -24.19
N LYS A 216 -22.75 5.13 -24.15
CA LYS A 216 -21.94 5.61 -25.28
C LYS A 216 -20.62 4.85 -25.44
N LEU A 217 -20.19 4.12 -24.42
CA LEU A 217 -19.01 3.25 -24.48
C LEU A 217 -19.38 1.81 -24.83
N SER A 218 -18.49 1.14 -25.55
CA SER A 218 -18.56 -0.32 -25.72
C SER A 218 -18.41 -1.04 -24.39
N GLU A 219 -18.80 -2.31 -24.32
CA GLU A 219 -18.66 -3.13 -23.11
C GLU A 219 -17.20 -3.17 -22.61
N LYS A 220 -16.23 -3.26 -23.54
CA LYS A 220 -14.79 -3.15 -23.22
C LYS A 220 -14.46 -1.79 -22.58
N GLY A 221 -15.03 -0.70 -23.10
CA GLY A 221 -14.86 0.64 -22.54
C GLY A 221 -15.45 0.78 -21.14
N VAL A 222 -16.64 0.23 -20.89
CA VAL A 222 -17.25 0.22 -19.55
C VAL A 222 -16.41 -0.58 -18.56
N ARG A 223 -15.91 -1.76 -18.97
CA ARG A 223 -15.00 -2.56 -18.14
C ARG A 223 -13.68 -1.84 -17.84
N PHE A 224 -13.14 -1.12 -18.83
CA PHE A 224 -11.95 -0.29 -18.66
C PHE A 224 -12.20 0.83 -17.64
N VAL A 225 -13.25 1.62 -17.80
CA VAL A 225 -13.61 2.69 -16.83
C VAL A 225 -13.80 2.09 -15.43
N GLY A 226 -14.46 0.94 -15.32
CA GLY A 226 -14.66 0.24 -14.06
C GLY A 226 -13.38 -0.29 -13.41
N SER A 227 -12.26 -0.41 -14.13
CA SER A 227 -10.96 -0.80 -13.57
C SER A 227 -10.10 0.39 -13.15
N LEU A 228 -10.44 1.62 -13.58
CA LEU A 228 -9.66 2.82 -13.30
C LEU A 228 -9.60 3.15 -11.81
N SER A 229 -10.65 2.92 -11.04
CA SER A 229 -10.63 3.15 -9.57
C SER A 229 -9.53 2.35 -8.88
N GLY A 230 -9.42 1.07 -9.21
CA GLY A 230 -8.37 0.21 -8.67
C GLY A 230 -6.98 0.64 -9.14
N TRP A 231 -6.80 0.85 -10.45
CA TRP A 231 -5.49 1.20 -11.00
C TRP A 231 -4.99 2.55 -10.50
N THR A 232 -5.87 3.55 -10.39
CA THR A 232 -5.52 4.85 -9.81
C THR A 232 -5.13 4.73 -8.35
N ALA A 233 -5.82 3.91 -7.55
CA ALA A 233 -5.44 3.64 -6.17
C ALA A 233 -4.02 3.06 -6.09
N THR A 234 -3.73 2.05 -6.91
CA THR A 234 -2.39 1.45 -7.00
C THR A 234 -1.34 2.46 -7.46
N LEU A 235 -1.62 3.26 -8.48
CA LEU A 235 -0.68 4.26 -8.99
C LEU A 235 -0.41 5.38 -7.99
N MET A 236 -1.42 5.85 -7.25
CA MET A 236 -1.24 6.82 -6.17
C MET A 236 -0.31 6.25 -5.08
N PHE A 237 -0.52 4.98 -4.71
CA PHE A 237 0.35 4.29 -3.76
C PHE A 237 1.77 4.13 -4.28
N MET A 238 1.93 3.79 -5.57
CA MET A 238 3.23 3.69 -6.24
C MET A 238 3.94 5.04 -6.37
N TRP A 239 3.21 6.15 -6.44
CA TRP A 239 3.82 7.46 -6.58
C TRP A 239 4.50 7.95 -5.30
N MET A 240 4.02 7.51 -4.13
CA MET A 240 4.59 7.88 -2.84
C MET A 240 6.13 7.72 -2.78
N PRO A 241 6.72 6.54 -3.06
CA PRO A 241 8.18 6.39 -3.08
C PRO A 241 8.86 7.24 -4.15
N VAL A 242 8.22 7.49 -5.30
CA VAL A 242 8.79 8.34 -6.36
C VAL A 242 9.01 9.75 -5.84
N SER A 243 8.01 10.32 -5.16
CA SER A 243 8.12 11.67 -4.58
C SER A 243 9.22 11.77 -3.51
N GLN A 244 9.36 10.72 -2.67
CA GLN A 244 10.43 10.66 -1.67
C GLN A 244 11.81 10.54 -2.33
N MET A 245 11.97 9.64 -3.30
CA MET A 245 13.23 9.46 -4.02
C MET A 245 13.62 10.72 -4.79
N TRP A 246 12.66 11.41 -5.39
CA TRP A 246 12.88 12.70 -6.04
C TRP A 246 13.40 13.77 -5.07
N THR A 247 12.76 13.87 -3.90
CA THR A 247 13.18 14.82 -2.85
C THR A 247 14.59 14.51 -2.33
N ASN A 248 14.93 13.22 -2.19
CA ASN A 248 16.26 12.77 -1.82
C ASN A 248 17.29 13.00 -2.94
N PHE A 249 16.89 12.88 -4.20
CA PHE A 249 17.77 13.17 -5.34
C PHE A 249 18.14 14.66 -5.39
N LEU A 250 17.17 15.55 -5.19
CA LEU A 250 17.43 16.99 -5.15
C LEU A 250 18.25 17.41 -3.94
N ASN A 251 18.05 16.77 -2.79
CA ASN A 251 18.75 17.06 -1.54
C ASN A 251 19.25 15.76 -0.91
N PRO A 252 20.45 15.27 -1.30
CA PRO A 252 20.98 13.98 -0.84
C PRO A 252 21.08 13.85 0.69
N ASP A 253 21.25 14.95 1.42
CA ASP A 253 21.29 14.93 2.88
C ASP A 253 19.98 14.49 3.54
N ASN A 254 18.84 14.65 2.85
CA ASN A 254 17.54 14.19 3.36
C ASN A 254 17.52 12.68 3.64
N ILE A 255 18.33 11.92 2.91
CA ILE A 255 18.39 10.48 3.09
C ILE A 255 18.90 10.09 4.48
N LYS A 256 19.76 10.93 5.09
CA LYS A 256 20.32 10.71 6.43
C LYS A 256 19.24 10.80 7.52
N GLY A 257 18.12 11.47 7.22
CA GLY A 257 16.95 11.54 8.08
C GLY A 257 16.07 10.28 8.02
N LEU A 258 16.28 9.38 7.06
CA LEU A 258 15.52 8.14 6.96
C LEU A 258 16.05 7.08 7.92
N SER A 259 15.12 6.36 8.55
CA SER A 259 15.43 5.25 9.44
C SER A 259 15.45 3.93 8.68
N SER A 260 16.57 3.21 8.71
CA SER A 260 16.71 1.87 8.12
C SER A 260 15.65 0.89 8.64
N ILE A 261 15.28 1.01 9.92
CA ILE A 261 14.23 0.17 10.52
C ILE A 261 12.87 0.51 9.93
N THR A 262 12.58 1.79 9.71
CA THR A 262 11.31 2.21 9.11
C THR A 262 11.20 1.71 7.67
N MET A 263 12.29 1.79 6.91
CA MET A 263 12.33 1.26 5.54
C MET A 263 12.17 -0.27 5.53
N LEU A 264 12.74 -0.99 6.51
CA LEU A 264 12.55 -2.43 6.67
C LEU A 264 11.09 -2.79 7.04
N LEU A 265 10.47 -2.06 7.96
CA LEU A 265 9.06 -2.27 8.31
C LEU A 265 8.16 -2.03 7.10
N SER A 266 8.42 -0.98 6.32
CA SER A 266 7.73 -0.74 5.05
C SER A 266 7.92 -1.89 4.07
N MET A 267 9.15 -2.37 3.89
CA MET A 267 9.46 -3.54 3.04
C MET A 267 8.69 -4.78 3.49
N MET A 268 8.65 -5.06 4.80
CA MET A 268 7.98 -6.22 5.38
C MET A 268 6.45 -6.12 5.23
N GLY A 269 5.84 -4.98 5.56
CA GLY A 269 4.39 -4.79 5.47
C GLY A 269 3.88 -5.00 4.05
N ASN A 270 4.53 -4.38 3.06
CA ASN A 270 4.17 -4.58 1.65
C ASN A 270 4.53 -5.99 1.16
N GLY A 271 5.66 -6.54 1.61
CA GLY A 271 6.13 -7.87 1.22
C GLY A 271 5.17 -8.97 1.66
N LEU A 272 4.58 -8.85 2.85
CA LEU A 272 3.60 -9.80 3.38
C LEU A 272 2.30 -9.87 2.56
N MET A 273 2.00 -8.86 1.74
CA MET A 273 0.83 -8.85 0.86
C MET A 273 1.08 -9.58 -0.47
N ILE A 274 2.35 -9.75 -0.88
CA ILE A 274 2.74 -10.39 -2.16
C ILE A 274 2.13 -11.78 -2.33
N PRO A 275 2.25 -12.72 -1.36
CA PRO A 275 1.73 -14.07 -1.53
C PRO A 275 0.24 -14.10 -1.85
N ARG A 276 -0.56 -13.26 -1.17
CA ARG A 276 -2.00 -13.22 -1.36
C ARG A 276 -2.37 -12.68 -2.74
N ALA A 277 -1.75 -11.57 -3.14
CA ALA A 277 -1.97 -10.98 -4.46
C ALA A 277 -1.64 -11.96 -5.59
N LEU A 278 -0.53 -12.70 -5.45
CA LEU A 278 -0.16 -13.76 -6.39
C LEU A 278 -1.19 -14.89 -6.39
N PHE A 279 -1.56 -15.39 -5.20
CA PHE A 279 -2.46 -16.53 -5.03
C PHE A 279 -3.83 -16.31 -5.66
N ILE A 280 -4.45 -15.14 -5.46
CA ILE A 280 -5.77 -14.84 -6.04
C ILE A 280 -5.70 -14.31 -7.48
N ARG A 281 -4.50 -14.32 -8.09
CA ARG A 281 -4.23 -13.80 -9.43
C ARG A 281 -4.65 -12.34 -9.60
N ASP A 282 -4.29 -11.51 -8.62
CA ASP A 282 -4.55 -10.07 -8.65
C ASP A 282 -3.32 -9.27 -9.10
N LEU A 283 -3.25 -8.98 -10.40
CA LEU A 283 -2.12 -8.27 -10.99
C LEU A 283 -1.92 -6.89 -10.36
N MET A 284 -3.02 -6.17 -10.19
CA MET A 284 -3.00 -4.79 -9.70
C MET A 284 -2.49 -4.70 -8.26
N TRP A 285 -2.94 -5.62 -7.41
CA TRP A 285 -2.46 -5.74 -6.04
C TRP A 285 -1.00 -6.22 -6.00
N LEU A 286 -0.62 -7.18 -6.85
CA LEU A 286 0.75 -7.66 -6.91
C LEU A 286 1.71 -6.54 -7.33
N THR A 287 1.35 -5.77 -8.36
CA THR A 287 2.14 -4.62 -8.83
C THR A 287 2.36 -3.60 -7.71
N GLY A 288 1.30 -3.19 -7.00
CA GLY A 288 1.42 -2.25 -5.89
C GLY A 288 2.30 -2.79 -4.76
N SER A 289 2.10 -4.06 -4.37
CA SER A 289 2.85 -4.70 -3.27
C SER A 289 4.33 -4.88 -3.61
N LEU A 290 4.64 -5.35 -4.83
CA LEU A 290 6.01 -5.47 -5.31
C LEU A 290 6.69 -4.11 -5.41
N TRP A 291 6.01 -3.12 -5.98
CA TRP A 291 6.56 -1.78 -6.12
C TRP A 291 6.93 -1.17 -4.77
N ALA A 292 6.03 -1.21 -3.79
CA ALA A 292 6.31 -0.68 -2.48
C ALA A 292 7.37 -1.50 -1.73
N THR A 293 7.38 -2.82 -1.87
CA THR A 293 8.44 -3.66 -1.29
C THR A 293 9.82 -3.30 -1.85
N LEU A 294 9.93 -3.17 -3.18
CA LEU A 294 11.19 -2.98 -3.87
C LEU A 294 11.69 -1.53 -3.86
N PHE A 295 10.81 -0.56 -4.12
CA PHE A 295 11.21 0.84 -4.24
C PHE A 295 11.04 1.61 -2.94
N TYR A 296 9.88 1.46 -2.27
CA TYR A 296 9.63 2.19 -1.03
C TYR A 296 10.43 1.61 0.15
N GLY A 297 10.48 0.27 0.27
CA GLY A 297 11.26 -0.41 1.30
C GLY A 297 12.72 -0.60 0.90
N TYR A 298 12.99 -1.58 0.04
CA TYR A 298 14.36 -2.03 -0.26
C TYR A 298 15.23 -0.96 -0.92
N GLY A 299 14.70 -0.22 -1.88
CA GLY A 299 15.42 0.84 -2.60
C GLY A 299 15.97 1.90 -1.64
N ASN A 300 15.17 2.34 -0.67
CA ASN A 300 15.65 3.25 0.37
C ASN A 300 16.69 2.62 1.30
N ILE A 301 16.59 1.33 1.63
CA ILE A 301 17.64 0.62 2.40
C ILE A 301 18.95 0.57 1.61
N LEU A 302 18.89 0.29 0.30
CA LEU A 302 20.05 0.31 -0.58
C LEU A 302 20.69 1.70 -0.61
N CYS A 303 19.90 2.76 -0.79
CA CYS A 303 20.44 4.12 -0.81
C CYS A 303 21.05 4.50 0.55
N LEU A 304 20.41 4.14 1.67
CA LEU A 304 20.99 4.32 3.03
C LEU A 304 22.31 3.58 3.21
N TYR A 305 22.46 2.40 2.61
CA TYR A 305 23.72 1.67 2.62
C TYR A 305 24.80 2.37 1.78
N LEU A 306 24.47 2.82 0.58
CA LEU A 306 25.41 3.52 -0.31
C LEU A 306 25.94 4.83 0.31
N VAL A 307 25.15 5.51 1.14
CA VAL A 307 25.57 6.71 1.86
C VAL A 307 26.07 6.46 3.28
N ASN A 308 26.41 5.21 3.62
CA ASN A 308 26.95 4.79 4.92
C ASN A 308 26.06 5.11 6.15
N CYS A 309 24.74 5.21 5.94
CA CYS A 309 23.75 5.44 7.01
C CYS A 309 23.19 4.14 7.61
N THR A 310 23.51 2.97 7.03
CA THR A 310 23.17 1.66 7.58
C THR A 310 24.37 0.72 7.53
N SER A 311 24.41 -0.28 8.41
CA SER A 311 25.51 -1.25 8.44
C SER A 311 25.42 -2.26 7.30
N GLN A 312 26.57 -2.75 6.83
CA GLN A 312 26.65 -3.83 5.85
C GLN A 312 25.86 -5.07 6.29
N SER A 313 25.97 -5.44 7.57
CA SER A 313 25.23 -6.58 8.13
C SER A 313 23.71 -6.40 8.04
N PHE A 314 23.20 -5.18 8.25
CA PHE A 314 21.77 -4.88 8.12
C PHE A 314 21.33 -4.98 6.67
N PHE A 315 22.08 -4.35 5.76
CA PHE A 315 21.80 -4.39 4.33
C PHE A 315 21.75 -5.82 3.80
N VAL A 316 22.80 -6.61 4.06
CA VAL A 316 22.87 -8.02 3.62
C VAL A 316 21.72 -8.84 4.20
N ALA A 317 21.39 -8.68 5.48
CA ALA A 317 20.27 -9.40 6.10
C ALA A 317 18.91 -9.03 5.45
N ALA A 318 18.69 -7.74 5.16
CA ALA A 318 17.48 -7.27 4.48
C ALA A 318 17.39 -7.83 3.04
N THR A 319 18.50 -7.82 2.29
CA THR A 319 18.57 -8.39 0.93
C THR A 319 18.27 -9.88 0.91
N ILE A 320 18.93 -10.66 1.78
CA ILE A 320 18.71 -12.10 1.88
C ILE A 320 17.25 -12.38 2.25
N GLY A 321 16.73 -11.69 3.28
CA GLY A 321 15.34 -11.84 3.71
C GLY A 321 14.33 -11.56 2.60
N LEU A 322 14.54 -10.50 1.83
CA LEU A 322 13.69 -10.14 0.69
C LEU A 322 13.71 -11.21 -0.41
N ILE A 323 14.90 -11.62 -0.86
CA ILE A 323 15.06 -12.61 -1.94
C ILE A 323 14.46 -13.95 -1.50
N SER A 324 14.75 -14.39 -0.28
CA SER A 324 14.19 -15.63 0.27
C SER A 324 12.66 -15.56 0.35
N TRP A 325 12.09 -14.42 0.76
CA TRP A 325 10.64 -14.26 0.85
C TRP A 325 9.94 -14.32 -0.50
N ILE A 326 10.45 -13.59 -1.50
CA ILE A 326 9.90 -13.62 -2.88
C ILE A 326 10.03 -15.03 -3.46
N GLY A 327 11.20 -15.66 -3.31
CA GLY A 327 11.42 -17.03 -3.78
C GLY A 327 10.47 -18.03 -3.14
N LEU A 328 10.25 -17.94 -1.82
CA LEU A 328 9.30 -18.77 -1.09
C LEU A 328 7.86 -18.57 -1.57
N ALA A 329 7.44 -17.31 -1.75
CA ALA A 329 6.08 -16.98 -2.21
C ALA A 329 5.80 -17.58 -3.59
N LEU A 330 6.73 -17.42 -4.54
CA LEU A 330 6.61 -17.98 -5.89
C LEU A 330 6.62 -19.52 -5.88
N TRP A 331 7.51 -20.13 -5.09
CA TRP A 331 7.61 -21.58 -4.98
C TRP A 331 6.35 -22.20 -4.37
N ARG A 332 5.91 -21.69 -3.21
CA ARG A 332 4.71 -22.19 -2.51
C ARG A 332 3.45 -22.02 -3.35
N ASP A 333 3.33 -20.91 -4.08
CA ASP A 333 2.22 -20.70 -4.98
C ASP A 333 2.21 -21.71 -6.15
N ALA A 334 3.36 -21.95 -6.76
CA ALA A 334 3.46 -22.98 -7.80
C ALA A 334 3.11 -24.39 -7.27
N VAL A 335 3.54 -24.74 -6.06
CA VAL A 335 3.15 -26.01 -5.42
C VAL A 335 1.64 -26.08 -5.20
N ALA A 336 1.04 -25.04 -4.62
CA ALA A 336 -0.40 -24.98 -4.35
C ALA A 336 -1.26 -25.13 -5.62
N TYR A 337 -0.80 -24.55 -6.74
CA TYR A 337 -1.45 -24.68 -8.04
C TYR A 337 -1.00 -25.90 -8.85
N GLY A 338 -0.06 -26.71 -8.34
CA GLY A 338 0.47 -27.88 -9.03
C GLY A 338 1.26 -27.57 -10.30
N HIS A 339 1.87 -26.38 -10.39
CA HIS A 339 2.70 -25.96 -11.51
C HIS A 339 4.10 -26.56 -11.44
N ASN A 340 4.69 -26.83 -12.61
CA ASN A 340 6.06 -27.35 -12.72
C ASN A 340 7.14 -26.28 -12.54
N SER A 341 6.77 -24.99 -12.45
CA SER A 341 7.71 -23.88 -12.32
C SER A 341 7.10 -22.71 -11.52
N PRO A 342 7.88 -22.07 -10.63
CA PRO A 342 7.49 -20.82 -9.94
C PRO A 342 7.10 -19.68 -10.87
N PHE A 343 7.66 -19.63 -12.09
CA PHE A 343 7.36 -18.58 -13.07
C PHE A 343 6.03 -18.80 -13.79
N ARG A 344 5.45 -20.01 -13.72
CA ARG A 344 4.15 -20.30 -14.32
C ARG A 344 3.05 -19.47 -13.66
N SER A 345 3.05 -19.35 -12.33
CA SER A 345 2.13 -18.50 -11.59
C SER A 345 2.14 -17.04 -12.07
N LEU A 346 3.34 -16.49 -12.31
CA LEU A 346 3.51 -15.13 -12.81
C LEU A 346 3.03 -14.99 -14.26
N LYS A 347 3.30 -15.99 -15.10
CA LYS A 347 2.81 -16.00 -16.48
C LYS A 347 1.28 -16.01 -16.51
N GLU A 348 0.66 -16.88 -15.72
CA GLU A 348 -0.81 -16.98 -15.65
C GLU A 348 -1.46 -15.71 -15.10
N LEU A 349 -0.80 -15.03 -14.15
CA LEU A 349 -1.27 -13.76 -13.65
C LEU A 349 -1.31 -12.65 -14.72
N VAL A 350 -0.29 -12.59 -15.59
CA VAL A 350 -0.15 -11.53 -16.60
C VAL A 350 -0.96 -11.83 -17.86
N PHE A 351 -0.94 -13.09 -18.31
CA PHE A 351 -1.49 -13.48 -19.62
C PHE A 351 -2.77 -14.30 -19.53
N GLY A 352 -3.18 -14.73 -18.33
CA GLY A 352 -4.23 -15.71 -18.12
C GLY A 352 -3.73 -17.16 -18.17
N PRO A 353 -4.57 -18.13 -17.79
CA PRO A 353 -4.25 -19.57 -17.75
C PRO A 353 -3.80 -20.14 -19.11
#